data_AF-A0A382DTN8-F1
#
_entry.id   AF-A0A382DTN8-F1
#
_cell.length_a   1.000
_cell.length_b   1.000
_cell.length_c   1.000
_cell.angle_alpha   90.00
_cell.angle_beta   90.00
_cell.angle_gamma   90.00
#
_symmetry.space_group_name_H-M   'P 1'
#
loop_
_entity.id
_entity.type
_entity.pdbx_description
1 polymer ?
#
loop_
_entity_poly.entity_id
_entity_poly.type
_entity_poly.pdbx_seq_one_letter_code
_entity_poly.pdbx_strand_id
1 'polypeptide(L)'
;MGQMTFDFENDEKKPEKKQEKEIIEDKKQEKPILDKEPSKKEETSTNEKRETIKTKKSKKTKAHQMAKEQRDIPVSEFFEQNRHILGFDNPTHSLITAVKEGVDNSLDACEQAGILPDLVIKIGNQGKDELSLSIEDNGPGIIEENVPNVFGRLLYGSRFGSGKQSRGQQGIGISAAIMYGQLTTGRSAVISTRISKEHLATKITMKLDTRNNRGNVERKEDFVWKDEFKESDEDGIKPEKENGTKVSFSIKGRYREARPSVLEYLKSTAIVNPHAKIIFVNPDKKIFTFDRAITKLPKLPTEGVKPHPHGVELGQVMRMSQHSTEHQIAKFLRNDFSSMGTKSINDVLRKSRISNIVRPQDITRVEAKALIEAFKTTTIRTPTSGILVPIGPKLIKMGLKQVLEEYRPDFYSLPISRTPSVFSGTPFLVEVGMVYGGNLPKDHPVQMLRFANRVPLLYQAGGCAITKAVQS
;
A
#
# COMPACT_ATOMS: atom_id res chain seq x y z
N MET A 1 10.37 -8.52 -24.28
CA MET A 1 10.99 -9.83 -24.55
C MET A 1 12.46 -9.75 -24.21
N GLY A 2 12.98 -10.79 -23.57
CA GLY A 2 14.31 -10.85 -22.97
C GLY A 2 14.26 -11.73 -21.72
N GLN A 3 13.92 -13.01 -21.88
CA GLN A 3 14.00 -14.02 -20.82
C GLN A 3 15.47 -14.44 -20.70
N MET A 4 16.09 -14.22 -19.53
CA MET A 4 17.31 -14.93 -19.17
C MET A 4 16.92 -16.32 -18.65
N THR A 5 17.21 -17.34 -19.46
CA THR A 5 17.19 -18.75 -19.07
C THR A 5 18.51 -19.09 -18.37
N PHE A 6 18.44 -19.65 -17.17
CA PHE A 6 19.59 -20.26 -16.50
C PHE A 6 19.46 -21.78 -16.64
N ASP A 7 20.30 -22.36 -17.49
CA ASP A 7 20.47 -23.81 -17.59
C ASP A 7 21.41 -24.27 -16.47
N PHE A 8 20.93 -25.18 -15.62
CA PHE A 8 21.76 -25.90 -14.66
C PHE A 8 22.09 -27.27 -15.28
N GLU A 9 23.32 -27.42 -15.78
CA GLU A 9 23.87 -28.73 -16.12
C GLU A 9 24.19 -29.51 -14.84
N ASN A 10 23.65 -30.73 -14.77
CA ASN A 10 23.93 -31.72 -13.73
C ASN A 10 25.28 -32.39 -14.05
N ASP A 11 26.31 -32.12 -13.26
CA ASP A 11 27.50 -32.96 -13.21
C ASP A 11 27.52 -33.76 -11.89
N GLU A 12 27.16 -35.04 -12.00
CA GLU A 12 27.35 -36.03 -10.95
C GLU A 12 28.85 -36.30 -10.72
N LYS A 13 29.36 -36.03 -9.51
CA LYS A 13 30.61 -36.63 -9.02
C LYS A 13 30.37 -37.41 -7.73
N LYS A 14 30.66 -38.71 -7.82
CA LYS A 14 30.60 -39.73 -6.75
C LYS A 14 31.51 -39.39 -5.56
N PRO A 15 31.16 -39.84 -4.33
CA PRO A 15 31.98 -39.62 -3.13
C PRO A 15 33.12 -40.64 -3.00
N GLU A 16 34.33 -40.16 -2.74
CA GLU A 16 35.48 -40.99 -2.31
C GLU A 16 35.61 -41.09 -0.78
N LYS A 17 36.34 -42.12 -0.36
CA LYS A 17 36.24 -42.91 0.87
C LYS A 17 36.70 -42.24 2.18
N LYS A 18 36.14 -42.77 3.26
CA LYS A 18 36.49 -42.63 4.68
C LYS A 18 37.96 -42.92 4.99
N GLN A 19 38.53 -42.19 5.95
CA GLN A 19 39.58 -42.68 6.85
C GLN A 19 39.13 -42.44 8.30
N GLU A 20 39.10 -43.54 9.05
CA GLU A 20 38.86 -43.61 10.49
C GLU A 20 40.04 -43.00 11.27
N LYS A 21 39.75 -42.38 12.42
CA LYS A 21 40.63 -42.37 13.57
C LYS A 21 39.81 -42.22 14.86
N GLU A 22 40.11 -43.11 15.79
CA GLU A 22 39.42 -43.42 17.03
C GLU A 22 39.33 -42.23 17.99
N ILE A 23 38.21 -42.12 18.71
CA ILE A 23 38.07 -41.28 19.91
C ILE A 23 37.70 -42.22 21.05
N ILE A 24 38.61 -42.33 22.02
CA ILE A 24 38.41 -43.04 23.29
C ILE A 24 37.52 -42.18 24.19
N GLU A 25 36.50 -42.81 24.77
CA GLU A 25 35.58 -42.25 25.76
C GLU A 25 36.30 -41.90 27.06
N ASP A 26 35.86 -40.82 27.72
CA ASP A 26 35.82 -40.81 29.18
C ASP A 26 34.55 -40.12 29.68
N LYS A 27 33.75 -40.89 30.42
CA LYS A 27 32.51 -40.48 31.07
C LYS A 27 32.84 -39.77 32.39
N LYS A 28 32.16 -38.67 32.68
CA LYS A 28 31.65 -38.43 34.05
C LYS A 28 30.42 -37.53 34.06
N GLN A 29 29.48 -37.96 34.89
CA GLN A 29 28.12 -37.47 35.09
C GLN A 29 28.12 -36.15 35.87
N GLU A 30 27.15 -35.28 35.58
CA GLU A 30 26.68 -34.31 36.58
C GLU A 30 25.23 -33.87 36.34
N LYS A 31 24.48 -33.80 37.44
CA LYS A 31 23.15 -33.20 37.62
C LYS A 31 22.98 -32.97 39.15
N PRO A 32 22.13 -32.04 39.62
CA PRO A 32 22.07 -30.61 39.27
C PRO A 32 21.74 -29.69 40.49
N ILE A 33 21.51 -28.39 40.20
CA ILE A 33 20.65 -27.39 40.91
C ILE A 33 21.16 -26.75 42.24
N LEU A 34 21.35 -25.41 42.30
CA LEU A 34 20.37 -24.40 42.80
C LEU A 34 20.99 -23.00 43.02
N ASP A 35 20.16 -22.00 42.75
CA ASP A 35 20.37 -20.56 42.77
C ASP A 35 20.80 -19.93 44.11
N LYS A 36 21.52 -18.80 44.03
CA LYS A 36 21.20 -17.53 44.73
C LYS A 36 22.17 -16.38 44.37
N GLU A 37 21.59 -15.33 43.79
CA GLU A 37 22.06 -13.92 43.79
C GLU A 37 21.87 -13.26 45.19
N PRO A 38 22.26 -11.98 45.45
CA PRO A 38 23.27 -11.10 44.84
C PRO A 38 24.11 -10.25 45.84
N SER A 39 25.23 -9.71 45.34
CA SER A 39 25.78 -8.35 45.56
C SER A 39 26.44 -7.89 46.89
N LYS A 40 27.61 -7.25 46.69
CA LYS A 40 28.10 -5.91 47.16
C LYS A 40 29.27 -5.82 48.17
N LYS A 41 30.29 -5.08 47.67
CA LYS A 41 31.39 -4.32 48.32
C LYS A 41 32.53 -5.23 48.85
N GLU A 42 33.80 -5.00 48.53
CA GLU A 42 34.59 -3.80 48.78
C GLU A 42 35.84 -3.71 47.88
N GLU A 43 36.28 -2.47 47.62
CA GLU A 43 37.53 -2.13 46.96
C GLU A 43 38.72 -2.41 47.89
N THR A 44 39.74 -3.12 47.41
CA THR A 44 41.10 -2.92 47.91
C THR A 44 42.08 -3.04 46.75
N SER A 45 42.81 -1.96 46.56
CA SER A 45 43.88 -1.74 45.62
C SER A 45 45.17 -2.43 46.05
N THR A 46 45.73 -3.28 45.20
CA THR A 46 47.17 -3.56 45.20
C THR A 46 47.64 -3.92 43.79
N ASN A 47 48.59 -3.11 43.32
CA ASN A 47 49.30 -3.25 42.05
C ASN A 47 50.13 -4.53 42.05
N GLU A 48 49.75 -5.51 41.24
CA GLU A 48 50.67 -6.54 40.78
C GLU A 48 50.68 -6.61 39.25
N LYS A 49 51.90 -6.60 38.73
CA LYS A 49 52.29 -6.51 37.33
C LYS A 49 51.59 -7.59 36.50
N ARG A 50 50.56 -7.19 35.74
CA ARG A 50 50.05 -8.02 34.65
C ARG A 50 50.97 -7.89 33.45
N GLU A 51 51.75 -8.95 33.23
CA GLU A 51 52.36 -9.23 31.94
C GLU A 51 51.31 -9.05 30.84
N THR A 52 51.66 -8.22 29.86
CA THR A 52 50.81 -7.98 28.70
C THR A 52 50.81 -9.24 27.84
N ILE A 53 49.85 -10.13 28.09
CA ILE A 53 49.42 -11.12 27.09
C ILE A 53 48.89 -10.30 25.93
N LYS A 54 49.76 -10.00 24.96
CA LYS A 54 49.38 -9.49 23.65
C LYS A 54 48.44 -10.53 23.05
N THR A 55 47.14 -10.34 23.22
CA THR A 55 46.12 -11.03 22.46
C THR A 55 46.47 -10.82 20.99
N LYS A 56 46.94 -11.88 20.33
CA LYS A 56 47.19 -11.90 18.89
C LYS A 56 45.91 -11.37 18.24
N LYS A 57 45.95 -10.12 17.71
CA LYS A 57 44.89 -9.58 16.87
C LYS A 57 44.63 -10.63 15.80
N SER A 58 43.48 -11.31 15.87
CA SER A 58 43.12 -12.28 14.85
C SER A 58 43.22 -11.57 13.51
N LYS A 59 43.96 -12.15 12.56
CA LYS A 59 44.01 -11.62 11.20
C LYS A 59 42.56 -11.55 10.72
N LYS A 60 42.02 -10.33 10.59
CA LYS A 60 40.66 -10.11 10.09
C LYS A 60 40.55 -10.84 8.76
N THR A 61 39.77 -11.92 8.73
CA THR A 61 39.64 -12.73 7.53
C THR A 61 38.98 -11.90 6.43
N LYS A 62 39.14 -12.29 5.17
CA LYS A 62 38.49 -11.63 4.03
C LYS A 62 36.97 -11.54 4.23
N ALA A 63 36.37 -12.52 4.91
CA ALA A 63 34.96 -12.48 5.33
C ALA A 63 34.65 -11.33 6.31
N HIS A 64 35.52 -11.03 7.28
CA HIS A 64 35.34 -9.87 8.18
C HIS A 64 35.55 -8.53 7.47
N GLN A 65 36.32 -8.50 6.39
CA GLN A 65 36.49 -7.32 5.54
C GLN A 65 35.25 -7.12 4.65
N MET A 66 34.77 -8.17 3.98
CA MET A 66 33.54 -8.15 3.18
C MET A 66 32.28 -7.88 4.03
N ALA A 67 32.20 -8.41 5.25
CA ALA A 67 31.12 -8.11 6.19
C ALA A 67 31.11 -6.63 6.62
N LYS A 68 32.25 -5.94 6.57
CA LYS A 68 32.34 -4.50 6.85
C LYS A 68 31.88 -3.65 5.66
N GLU A 69 31.91 -4.21 4.45
CA GLU A 69 31.41 -3.58 3.22
C GLU A 69 29.90 -3.78 3.04
N GLN A 70 29.32 -4.77 3.73
CA GLN A 70 27.87 -4.93 3.82
C GLN A 70 27.28 -3.76 4.62
N ARG A 71 26.47 -2.95 3.95
CA ARG A 71 25.72 -1.84 4.54
C ARG A 71 24.25 -1.97 4.19
N ASP A 72 23.39 -1.55 5.10
CA ASP A 72 21.98 -1.37 4.77
C ASP A 72 21.86 -0.24 3.73
N ILE A 73 21.13 -0.51 2.66
CA ILE A 73 20.90 0.47 1.59
C ILE A 73 19.80 1.43 2.07
N PRO A 74 20.08 2.74 2.17
CA PRO A 74 19.07 3.73 2.51
C PRO A 74 17.92 3.74 1.51
N VAL A 75 16.73 4.11 1.97
CA VAL A 75 15.54 4.09 1.12
C VAL A 75 15.67 5.06 -0.06
N SER A 76 16.41 6.18 0.08
CA SER A 76 16.80 7.03 -1.05
C SER A 76 17.57 6.31 -2.13
N GLU A 77 18.60 5.56 -1.75
CA GLU A 77 19.50 4.90 -2.71
C GLU A 77 18.72 3.81 -3.47
N PHE A 78 17.85 3.08 -2.75
CA PHE A 78 16.89 2.19 -3.39
C PHE A 78 15.94 2.95 -4.34
N PHE A 79 15.40 4.10 -3.92
CA PHE A 79 14.47 4.89 -4.74
C PHE A 79 15.15 5.46 -6.00
N GLU A 80 16.36 6.00 -5.88
CA GLU A 80 17.13 6.56 -6.99
C GLU A 80 17.49 5.49 -8.03
N GLN A 81 17.87 4.30 -7.59
CA GLN A 81 18.17 3.18 -8.48
C GLN A 81 16.90 2.54 -9.06
N ASN A 82 15.77 2.61 -8.36
CA ASN A 82 14.53 1.90 -8.71
C ASN A 82 13.32 2.81 -8.95
N ARG A 83 13.54 4.03 -9.48
CA ARG A 83 12.46 5.00 -9.80
C ARG A 83 11.34 4.40 -10.65
N HIS A 84 11.71 3.49 -11.55
CA HIS A 84 10.79 2.79 -12.45
C HIS A 84 9.80 1.88 -11.72
N ILE A 85 10.20 1.24 -10.61
CA ILE A 85 9.33 0.35 -9.83
C ILE A 85 8.19 1.13 -9.18
N LEU A 86 8.44 2.40 -8.83
CA LEU A 86 7.49 3.27 -8.15
C LEU A 86 6.71 4.18 -9.10
N GLY A 87 6.87 4.01 -10.42
CA GLY A 87 6.13 4.78 -11.43
C GLY A 87 6.64 6.20 -11.66
N PHE A 88 7.93 6.45 -11.40
CA PHE A 88 8.61 7.74 -11.61
C PHE A 88 9.71 7.67 -12.68
N ASP A 89 9.50 6.87 -13.73
CA ASP A 89 10.42 6.68 -14.86
C ASP A 89 10.39 7.83 -15.86
N ASN A 90 9.21 8.34 -16.20
CA ASN A 90 8.98 9.36 -17.22
C ASN A 90 8.34 10.61 -16.59
N PRO A 91 8.82 11.85 -16.88
CA PRO A 91 8.24 13.09 -16.35
C PRO A 91 6.72 13.24 -16.48
N THR A 92 6.11 12.72 -17.55
CA THR A 92 4.64 12.72 -17.69
C THR A 92 3.97 11.67 -16.81
N HIS A 93 4.58 10.48 -16.70
CA HIS A 93 4.08 9.41 -15.82
C HIS A 93 4.22 9.80 -14.35
N SER A 94 5.37 10.34 -13.94
CA SER A 94 5.66 10.85 -12.60
C SER A 94 4.59 11.83 -12.10
N LEU A 95 4.14 12.75 -12.97
CA LEU A 95 3.08 13.70 -12.62
C LEU A 95 1.75 12.99 -12.39
N ILE A 96 1.37 12.05 -13.26
CA ILE A 96 0.12 11.29 -13.14
C ILE A 96 0.15 10.41 -11.89
N THR A 97 1.27 9.76 -11.60
CA THR A 97 1.49 8.97 -10.38
C THR A 97 1.36 9.85 -9.13
N ALA A 98 1.99 11.03 -9.11
CA ALA A 98 1.88 11.96 -7.98
C ALA A 98 0.44 12.42 -7.73
N VAL A 99 -0.29 12.77 -8.79
CA VAL A 99 -1.72 13.14 -8.69
C VAL A 99 -2.55 11.96 -8.22
N LYS A 100 -2.32 10.76 -8.77
CA LYS A 100 -3.01 9.53 -8.40
C LYS A 100 -2.89 9.26 -6.92
N GLU A 101 -1.67 9.23 -6.39
CA GLU A 101 -1.42 8.91 -4.98
C GLU A 101 -2.02 9.94 -4.01
N GLY A 102 -2.02 11.23 -4.38
CA GLY A 102 -2.68 12.24 -3.56
C GLY A 102 -4.20 12.14 -3.59
N VAL A 103 -4.80 11.97 -4.77
CA VAL A 103 -6.26 11.80 -4.93
C VAL A 103 -6.77 10.55 -4.23
N ASP A 104 -6.07 9.41 -4.38
CA ASP A 104 -6.44 8.15 -3.74
C ASP A 104 -6.41 8.29 -2.20
N ASN A 105 -5.40 8.98 -1.66
CA ASN A 105 -5.30 9.23 -0.22
C ASN A 105 -6.40 10.13 0.31
N SER A 106 -6.71 11.21 -0.40
CA SER A 106 -7.77 12.13 0.00
C SER A 106 -9.16 11.47 -0.08
N LEU A 107 -9.45 10.70 -1.12
CA LEU A 107 -10.71 9.93 -1.22
C LEU A 107 -10.86 8.95 -0.06
N ASP A 108 -9.81 8.18 0.23
CA ASP A 108 -9.82 7.23 1.35
C ASP A 108 -10.03 7.94 2.70
N ALA A 109 -9.39 9.10 2.92
CA ALA A 109 -9.52 9.86 4.17
C ALA A 109 -10.93 10.42 4.37
N CYS A 110 -11.53 11.00 3.33
CA CYS A 110 -12.92 11.50 3.36
C CYS A 110 -13.91 10.35 3.62
N GLU A 111 -13.78 9.24 2.88
CA GLU A 111 -14.67 8.10 3.03
C GLU A 111 -14.60 7.50 4.43
N GLN A 112 -13.40 7.33 4.99
CA GLN A 112 -13.18 6.81 6.35
C GLN A 112 -13.80 7.71 7.44
N ALA A 113 -13.78 9.02 7.23
CA ALA A 113 -14.39 9.99 8.14
C ALA A 113 -15.91 10.14 7.95
N GLY A 114 -16.51 9.46 6.96
CA GLY A 114 -17.93 9.64 6.65
C GLY A 114 -18.24 10.99 6.01
N ILE A 115 -17.26 11.63 5.35
CA ILE A 115 -17.39 12.93 4.70
C ILE A 115 -17.50 12.75 3.18
N LEU A 116 -18.43 13.45 2.55
CA LEU A 116 -18.53 13.48 1.07
C LEU A 116 -17.30 14.20 0.49
N PRO A 117 -16.47 13.53 -0.33
CA PRO A 117 -15.20 14.11 -0.78
C PRO A 117 -15.41 15.32 -1.69
N ASP A 118 -14.78 16.44 -1.34
CA ASP A 118 -14.58 17.61 -2.18
C ASP A 118 -13.09 17.80 -2.39
N LEU A 119 -12.63 17.59 -3.62
CA LEU A 119 -11.22 17.61 -3.98
C LEU A 119 -10.92 18.77 -4.91
N VAL A 120 -9.81 19.47 -4.63
CA VAL A 120 -9.26 20.50 -5.48
C VAL A 120 -7.83 20.13 -5.85
N ILE A 121 -7.59 19.91 -7.13
CA ILE A 121 -6.27 19.62 -7.69
C ILE A 121 -5.84 20.81 -8.53
N LYS A 122 -4.72 21.43 -8.19
CA LYS A 122 -4.12 22.54 -8.95
C LYS A 122 -2.74 22.11 -9.44
N ILE A 123 -2.49 22.28 -10.73
CA ILE A 123 -1.16 22.14 -11.31
C ILE A 123 -0.75 23.50 -11.87
N GLY A 124 0.37 24.04 -11.40
CA GLY A 124 0.93 25.31 -11.88
C GLY A 124 2.30 25.10 -12.54
N ASN A 125 2.68 26.04 -13.40
CA ASN A 125 4.02 26.06 -13.99
C ASN A 125 4.97 26.90 -13.10
N GLN A 126 6.13 26.35 -12.74
CA GLN A 126 7.13 27.04 -11.89
C GLN A 126 8.49 27.22 -12.57
N GLY A 127 8.68 26.72 -13.79
CA GLY A 127 9.96 26.83 -14.50
C GLY A 127 10.08 25.83 -15.64
N LYS A 128 11.29 25.67 -16.17
CA LYS A 128 11.56 24.73 -17.27
C LYS A 128 11.47 23.28 -16.75
N ASP A 129 10.41 22.57 -17.16
CA ASP A 129 10.04 21.21 -16.74
C ASP A 129 9.77 21.05 -15.21
N GLU A 130 9.51 22.15 -14.48
CA GLU A 130 9.10 22.13 -13.07
C GLU A 130 7.64 22.58 -12.91
N LEU A 131 6.86 21.75 -12.23
CA LEU A 131 5.44 22.00 -11.96
C LEU A 131 5.21 22.08 -10.46
N SER A 132 4.31 22.97 -10.02
CA SER A 132 3.71 22.88 -8.70
C SER A 132 2.49 21.99 -8.76
N LEU A 133 2.40 21.04 -7.83
CA LEU A 133 1.22 20.21 -7.61
C LEU A 133 0.64 20.56 -6.25
N SER A 134 -0.64 20.86 -6.20
CA SER A 134 -1.40 21.06 -4.97
C SER A 134 -2.66 20.19 -5.01
N ILE A 135 -2.86 19.40 -3.97
CA ILE A 135 -4.02 18.52 -3.79
C ILE A 135 -4.63 18.86 -2.45
N GLU A 136 -5.88 19.27 -2.48
CA GLU A 136 -6.61 19.75 -1.32
C GLU A 136 -7.91 18.97 -1.17
N ASP A 137 -8.22 18.58 0.05
CA ASP A 137 -9.42 17.82 0.42
C ASP A 137 -10.18 18.46 1.59
N ASN A 138 -11.42 18.03 1.79
CA ASN A 138 -12.27 18.35 2.93
C ASN A 138 -12.34 17.19 3.93
N GLY A 139 -11.29 16.37 4.02
CA GLY A 139 -11.24 15.24 4.94
C GLY A 139 -11.17 15.67 6.41
N PRO A 140 -10.93 14.72 7.33
CA PRO A 140 -10.87 14.99 8.77
C PRO A 140 -9.66 15.84 9.20
N GLY A 141 -8.76 16.17 8.27
CA GLY A 141 -7.45 16.70 8.60
C GLY A 141 -6.52 15.64 9.19
N ILE A 142 -5.30 16.08 9.52
CA ILE A 142 -4.27 15.27 10.15
C ILE A 142 -3.77 16.01 11.39
N ILE A 143 -3.64 15.27 12.49
CA ILE A 143 -3.01 15.77 13.72
C ILE A 143 -1.58 16.20 13.40
N GLU A 144 -1.23 17.40 13.82
CA GLU A 144 0.05 18.05 13.51
C GLU A 144 1.27 17.13 13.73
N GLU A 145 1.33 16.48 14.89
CA GLU A 145 2.42 15.58 15.31
C GLU A 145 2.58 14.38 14.36
N ASN A 146 1.50 13.97 13.70
CA ASN A 146 1.49 12.83 12.79
C ASN A 146 1.84 13.22 11.34
N VAL A 147 1.78 14.50 10.98
CA VAL A 147 2.08 14.96 9.61
C VAL A 147 3.45 14.49 9.12
N PRO A 148 4.56 14.64 9.88
CA PRO A 148 5.88 14.18 9.42
C PRO A 148 5.96 12.67 9.26
N ASN A 149 5.18 11.91 10.02
CA ASN A 149 5.14 10.45 9.90
C ASN A 149 4.35 10.02 8.65
N VAL A 150 3.20 10.65 8.39
CA VAL A 150 2.33 10.32 7.25
C VAL A 150 2.99 10.64 5.92
N PHE A 151 3.65 11.79 5.79
CA PHE A 151 4.24 12.25 4.53
C PHE A 151 5.74 12.01 4.40
N GLY A 152 6.43 11.77 5.53
CA GLY A 152 7.88 11.67 5.59
C GLY A 152 8.43 10.26 5.81
N ARG A 153 7.58 9.28 6.12
CA ARG A 153 7.97 7.87 6.25
C ARG A 153 7.40 7.04 5.11
N LEU A 154 8.26 6.29 4.44
CA LEU A 154 7.87 5.25 3.50
C LEU A 154 7.47 3.99 4.28
N LEU A 155 6.47 3.26 3.78
CA LEU A 155 5.89 2.06 4.42
C LEU A 155 5.20 2.36 5.75
N TYR A 156 4.75 3.60 5.95
CA TYR A 156 4.02 4.01 7.15
C TYR A 156 2.53 4.18 6.80
N GLY A 157 1.66 3.48 7.53
CA GLY A 157 0.22 3.65 7.38
C GLY A 157 -0.59 2.48 7.94
N SER A 158 -1.82 2.77 8.31
CA SER A 158 -2.79 1.81 8.86
C SER A 158 -3.31 0.78 7.85
N ARG A 159 -2.95 0.93 6.56
CA ARG A 159 -3.43 0.07 5.47
C ARG A 159 -2.67 -1.26 5.40
N PHE A 160 -1.42 -1.29 5.86
CA PHE A 160 -0.57 -2.47 5.81
C PHE A 160 -1.10 -3.58 6.73
N GLY A 161 -1.31 -4.78 6.19
CA GLY A 161 -1.77 -5.93 6.98
C GLY A 161 -3.22 -5.90 7.43
N SER A 162 -3.98 -4.84 7.14
CA SER A 162 -5.39 -4.73 7.54
C SER A 162 -6.32 -5.71 6.81
N GLY A 163 -5.90 -6.25 5.65
CA GLY A 163 -6.71 -7.11 4.79
C GLY A 163 -7.96 -6.44 4.21
N LYS A 164 -8.16 -5.14 4.47
CA LYS A 164 -9.33 -4.39 3.98
C LYS A 164 -9.13 -4.00 2.53
N GLN A 165 -10.23 -3.93 1.78
CA GLN A 165 -10.21 -3.35 0.44
C GLN A 165 -9.92 -1.85 0.54
N SER A 166 -8.85 -1.40 -0.12
CA SER A 166 -8.47 0.02 -0.21
C SER A 166 -7.89 0.34 -1.59
N ARG A 167 -7.83 1.63 -1.92
CA ARG A 167 -7.24 2.12 -3.18
C ARG A 167 -5.72 1.91 -3.19
N GLY A 168 -5.05 2.23 -2.08
CA GLY A 168 -3.61 2.02 -1.87
C GLY A 168 -3.30 0.82 -0.98
N GLN A 169 -2.29 0.01 -1.34
CA GLN A 169 -1.93 -1.24 -0.63
C GLN A 169 -0.63 -1.14 0.20
N GLN A 170 0.37 -0.37 -0.24
CA GLN A 170 1.74 -0.50 0.28
C GLN A 170 2.20 0.62 1.23
N GLY A 171 1.45 1.72 1.36
CA GLY A 171 1.83 2.84 2.25
C GLY A 171 3.08 3.61 1.79
N ILE A 172 3.36 3.61 0.49
CA ILE A 172 4.53 4.26 -0.14
C ILE A 172 4.12 5.53 -0.91
N GLY A 173 2.85 5.62 -1.32
CA GLY A 173 2.35 6.50 -2.38
C GLY A 173 2.79 7.96 -2.33
N ILE A 174 2.17 8.75 -1.45
CA ILE A 174 2.38 10.20 -1.41
C ILE A 174 3.79 10.57 -0.94
N SER A 175 4.36 9.80 -0.01
CA SER A 175 5.74 9.98 0.48
C SER A 175 6.76 9.79 -0.65
N ALA A 176 6.52 8.85 -1.57
CA ALA A 176 7.33 8.67 -2.77
C ALA A 176 7.21 9.84 -3.75
N ALA A 177 6.00 10.39 -3.94
CA ALA A 177 5.80 11.56 -4.78
C ALA A 177 6.52 12.80 -4.23
N ILE A 178 6.46 13.01 -2.92
CA ILE A 178 7.19 14.07 -2.23
C ILE A 178 8.71 13.84 -2.32
N MET A 179 9.18 12.61 -2.11
CA MET A 179 10.60 12.25 -2.23
C MET A 179 11.11 12.52 -3.65
N TYR A 180 10.36 12.11 -4.68
CA TYR A 180 10.70 12.40 -6.07
C TYR A 180 10.75 13.91 -6.34
N GLY A 181 9.76 14.66 -5.85
CA GLY A 181 9.74 16.13 -5.94
C GLY A 181 10.97 16.77 -5.30
N GLN A 182 11.34 16.35 -4.10
CA GLN A 182 12.52 16.83 -3.38
C GLN A 182 13.83 16.48 -4.08
N LEU A 183 13.99 15.24 -4.55
CA LEU A 183 15.21 14.80 -5.24
C LEU A 183 15.38 15.50 -6.61
N THR A 184 14.29 15.89 -7.26
CA THR A 184 14.34 16.50 -8.60
C THR A 184 14.36 18.03 -8.59
N THR A 185 13.72 18.68 -7.62
CA THR A 185 13.59 20.15 -7.55
C THR A 185 14.33 20.78 -6.36
N GLY A 186 14.70 19.97 -5.35
CA GLY A 186 15.31 20.43 -4.11
C GLY A 186 14.38 21.20 -3.17
N ARG A 187 13.12 21.43 -3.55
CA ARG A 187 12.14 22.20 -2.76
C ARG A 187 11.45 21.33 -1.71
N SER A 188 11.14 21.95 -0.57
CA SER A 188 10.39 21.34 0.53
C SER A 188 8.91 21.15 0.16
N ALA A 189 8.28 20.14 0.75
CA ALA A 189 6.82 20.00 0.68
C ALA A 189 6.15 20.90 1.73
N VAL A 190 4.99 21.44 1.37
CA VAL A 190 4.16 22.27 2.24
C VAL A 190 2.84 21.54 2.45
N ILE A 191 2.55 21.20 3.70
CA ILE A 191 1.31 20.56 4.11
C ILE A 191 0.53 21.55 4.96
N SER A 192 -0.70 21.83 4.58
CA SER A 192 -1.65 22.59 5.40
C SER A 192 -2.74 21.64 5.88
N THR A 193 -3.04 21.64 7.17
CA THR A 193 -4.05 20.76 7.77
C THR A 193 -4.88 21.52 8.79
N ARG A 194 -6.18 21.23 8.86
CA ARG A 194 -7.10 21.69 9.91
C ARG A 194 -8.00 20.54 10.32
N ILE A 195 -8.14 20.32 11.62
CA ILE A 195 -8.87 19.16 12.18
C ILE A 195 -10.35 19.52 12.41
N SER A 196 -10.63 20.72 12.92
CA SER A 196 -11.99 21.19 13.20
C SER A 196 -12.06 22.71 13.16
N LYS A 197 -13.28 23.26 13.23
CA LYS A 197 -13.54 24.71 13.34
C LYS A 197 -12.87 25.35 14.54
N GLU A 198 -12.73 24.61 15.64
CA GLU A 198 -12.15 25.08 16.90
C GLU A 198 -10.62 25.19 16.84
N HIS A 199 -10.00 24.51 15.88
CA HIS A 199 -8.55 24.53 15.68
C HIS A 199 -8.16 25.49 14.56
N LEU A 200 -7.03 26.20 14.76
CA LEU A 200 -6.36 26.91 13.68
C LEU A 200 -5.80 25.91 12.66
N ALA A 201 -5.66 26.35 11.41
CA ALA A 201 -4.98 25.54 10.42
C ALA A 201 -3.47 25.66 10.61
N THR A 202 -2.77 24.54 10.58
CA THR A 202 -1.31 24.53 10.67
C THR A 202 -0.71 24.26 9.31
N LYS A 203 0.28 25.07 8.94
CA LYS A 203 1.12 24.93 7.76
C LYS A 203 2.49 24.43 8.16
N ILE A 204 2.85 23.26 7.67
CA ILE A 204 4.09 22.56 7.94
C ILE A 204 4.90 22.50 6.65
N THR A 205 6.08 23.12 6.67
CA THR A 205 7.07 22.96 5.61
C THR A 205 8.06 21.89 6.05
N MET A 206 8.21 20.83 5.26
CA MET A 206 9.04 19.69 5.62
C MET A 206 9.88 19.18 4.45
N LYS A 207 11.03 18.59 4.80
CA LYS A 207 11.89 17.81 3.93
C LYS A 207 11.97 16.37 4.43
N LEU A 208 12.15 15.44 3.51
CA LEU A 208 12.39 14.04 3.82
C LEU A 208 13.88 13.81 4.05
N ASP A 209 14.23 13.32 5.23
CA ASP A 209 15.50 12.67 5.49
C ASP A 209 15.44 11.26 4.90
N THR A 210 16.05 11.12 3.73
CA THR A 210 16.03 9.90 2.96
C THR A 210 16.93 8.81 3.53
N ARG A 211 17.91 9.18 4.37
CA ARG A 211 18.82 8.22 5.03
C ARG A 211 18.14 7.53 6.19
N ASN A 212 17.41 8.29 7.01
CA ASN A 212 16.74 7.77 8.20
C ASN A 212 15.25 7.45 7.97
N ASN A 213 14.72 7.68 6.76
CA ASN A 213 13.31 7.53 6.41
C ASN A 213 12.39 8.29 7.39
N ARG A 214 12.62 9.61 7.53
CA ARG A 214 11.85 10.49 8.43
C ARG A 214 11.55 11.83 7.78
N GLY A 215 10.42 12.44 8.14
CA GLY A 215 10.11 13.82 7.79
C GLY A 215 10.73 14.79 8.81
N ASN A 216 11.58 15.70 8.35
CA ASN A 216 12.12 16.79 9.14
C ASN A 216 11.32 18.07 8.87
N VAL A 217 10.75 18.64 9.92
CA VAL A 217 10.00 19.89 9.86
C VAL A 217 10.98 21.06 9.86
N GLU A 218 10.91 21.91 8.84
CA GLU A 218 11.73 23.13 8.74
C GLU A 218 11.02 24.34 9.34
N ARG A 219 9.72 24.48 9.07
CA ARG A 219 8.91 25.62 9.50
C ARG A 219 7.50 25.17 9.82
N LYS A 220 6.94 25.75 10.88
CA LYS A 220 5.55 25.59 11.31
C LYS A 220 4.92 26.97 11.47
N GLU A 221 3.72 27.16 10.94
CA GLU A 221 2.95 28.39 11.07
C GLU A 221 1.47 28.07 11.22
N ASP A 222 0.79 28.73 12.15
CA ASP A 222 -0.66 28.66 12.26
C ASP A 222 -1.30 29.81 11.49
N PHE A 223 -2.40 29.55 10.80
CA PHE A 223 -3.09 30.54 9.98
C PHE A 223 -4.60 30.26 9.91
N VAL A 224 -5.35 31.29 9.51
CA VAL A 224 -6.79 31.17 9.24
C VAL A 224 -6.97 30.70 7.80
N TRP A 225 -7.49 29.49 7.62
CA TRP A 225 -7.65 28.88 6.30
C TRP A 225 -9.02 29.20 5.71
N LYS A 226 -9.04 30.08 4.70
CA LYS A 226 -10.24 30.44 3.93
C LYS A 226 -10.50 29.43 2.81
N ASP A 227 -11.75 29.06 2.61
CA ASP A 227 -12.18 28.19 1.51
C ASP A 227 -12.28 29.01 0.21
N GLU A 228 -11.36 28.78 -0.73
CA GLU A 228 -11.31 29.55 -1.97
C GLU A 228 -12.47 29.25 -2.93
N PHE A 229 -13.16 28.12 -2.76
CA PHE A 229 -14.14 27.57 -3.72
C PHE A 229 -15.59 27.65 -3.28
N LYS A 230 -15.85 28.09 -2.05
CA LYS A 230 -17.20 28.50 -1.62
C LYS A 230 -17.47 29.93 -2.05
N GLU A 231 -18.75 30.20 -2.32
CA GLU A 231 -19.23 31.55 -2.55
C GLU A 231 -18.90 32.43 -1.33
N SER A 232 -18.52 33.67 -1.60
CA SER A 232 -18.38 34.67 -0.55
C SER A 232 -19.74 34.95 0.06
N ASP A 233 -19.78 35.15 1.38
CA ASP A 233 -20.99 35.66 2.05
C ASP A 233 -21.37 37.05 1.50
N GLU A 234 -22.54 37.58 1.87
CA GLU A 234 -23.05 38.90 1.42
C GLU A 234 -22.03 40.05 1.65
N ASP A 235 -21.11 39.88 2.60
CA ASP A 235 -20.02 40.82 2.93
C ASP A 235 -18.71 40.62 2.12
N GLY A 236 -18.67 39.72 1.13
CA GLY A 236 -17.48 39.44 0.31
C GLY A 236 -16.39 38.63 1.02
N ILE A 237 -16.64 38.16 2.25
CA ILE A 237 -15.73 37.33 3.03
C ILE A 237 -15.92 35.86 2.63
N LYS A 238 -14.83 35.18 2.29
CA LYS A 238 -14.86 33.74 2.04
C LYS A 238 -14.94 32.97 3.35
N PRO A 239 -15.81 31.95 3.46
CA PRO A 239 -15.98 31.20 4.68
C PRO A 239 -14.69 30.46 5.05
N GLU A 240 -14.48 30.28 6.34
CA GLU A 240 -13.39 29.44 6.83
C GLU A 240 -13.62 27.98 6.49
N LYS A 241 -12.53 27.30 6.14
CA LYS A 241 -12.55 25.86 5.93
C LYS A 241 -12.71 25.17 7.27
N GLU A 242 -13.66 24.24 7.38
CA GLU A 242 -13.95 23.57 8.66
C GLU A 242 -12.87 22.56 9.05
N ASN A 243 -12.47 21.74 8.08
CA ASN A 243 -11.47 20.69 8.19
C ASN A 243 -10.91 20.35 6.80
N GLY A 244 -9.76 19.67 6.78
CA GLY A 244 -9.18 19.16 5.54
C GLY A 244 -7.66 19.18 5.54
N THR A 245 -7.09 18.60 4.48
CA THR A 245 -5.66 18.56 4.24
C THR A 245 -5.34 19.11 2.86
N LYS A 246 -4.24 19.85 2.73
CA LYS A 246 -3.68 20.34 1.48
C LYS A 246 -2.22 20.01 1.41
N VAL A 247 -1.84 19.23 0.41
CA VAL A 247 -0.47 18.82 0.17
C VAL A 247 0.02 19.55 -1.07
N SER A 248 1.08 20.34 -0.94
CA SER A 248 1.65 21.12 -2.03
C SER A 248 3.15 20.87 -2.13
N PHE A 249 3.63 20.48 -3.32
CA PHE A 249 5.05 20.24 -3.56
C PHE A 249 5.41 20.51 -5.03
N SER A 250 6.69 20.70 -5.28
CA SER A 250 7.22 20.89 -6.64
C SER A 250 7.70 19.56 -7.20
N ILE A 251 7.43 19.30 -8.47
CA ILE A 251 7.80 18.07 -9.15
C ILE A 251 8.36 18.38 -10.53
N LYS A 252 9.45 17.69 -10.91
CA LYS A 252 9.92 17.70 -12.29
C LYS A 252 9.01 16.82 -13.15
N GLY A 253 8.22 17.44 -14.02
CA GLY A 253 7.16 16.77 -14.75
C GLY A 253 6.73 17.55 -15.99
N ARG A 254 6.08 16.85 -16.93
CA ARG A 254 5.52 17.47 -18.14
C ARG A 254 4.03 17.18 -18.22
N TYR A 255 3.24 18.25 -18.15
CA TYR A 255 1.80 18.19 -18.42
C TYR A 255 1.56 18.10 -19.92
N ARG A 256 0.64 17.21 -20.33
CA ARG A 256 0.15 17.07 -21.70
C ARG A 256 -1.36 16.88 -21.64
N GLU A 257 -2.09 17.48 -22.56
CA GLU A 257 -3.54 17.25 -22.70
C GLU A 257 -3.83 15.91 -23.42
N ALA A 258 -2.94 15.47 -24.31
CA ALA A 258 -3.05 14.21 -25.05
C ALA A 258 -2.95 12.98 -24.14
N ARG A 259 -3.71 11.93 -24.46
CA ARG A 259 -3.75 10.66 -23.71
C ARG A 259 -2.39 9.94 -23.73
N PRO A 260 -1.93 9.35 -22.62
CA PRO A 260 -2.51 9.39 -21.27
C PRO A 260 -2.27 10.75 -20.58
N SER A 261 -3.30 11.32 -19.95
CA SER A 261 -3.23 12.63 -19.29
C SER A 261 -3.77 12.63 -17.86
N VAL A 262 -3.40 13.65 -17.08
CA VAL A 262 -3.95 13.87 -15.72
C VAL A 262 -5.46 14.10 -15.79
N LEU A 263 -5.94 14.80 -16.83
CA LEU A 263 -7.37 15.01 -17.03
C LEU A 263 -8.11 13.70 -17.26
N GLU A 264 -7.56 12.79 -18.07
CA GLU A 264 -8.14 11.46 -18.29
C GLU A 264 -8.16 10.60 -17.01
N TYR A 265 -7.11 10.70 -16.18
CA TYR A 265 -7.10 10.08 -14.86
C TYR A 265 -8.28 10.57 -14.02
N LEU A 266 -8.41 11.90 -13.83
CA LEU A 266 -9.46 12.49 -13.01
C LEU A 266 -10.86 12.22 -13.57
N LYS A 267 -11.02 12.24 -14.89
CA LYS A 267 -12.26 11.86 -15.59
C LYS A 267 -12.64 10.42 -15.25
N SER A 268 -11.68 9.50 -15.31
CA SER A 268 -11.89 8.08 -14.95
C SER A 268 -12.18 7.89 -13.45
N THR A 269 -11.52 8.67 -12.58
CA THR A 269 -11.75 8.65 -11.13
C THR A 269 -13.16 9.13 -10.80
N ALA A 270 -13.67 10.17 -11.47
CA ALA A 270 -15.03 10.68 -11.27
C ALA A 270 -16.11 9.64 -11.66
N ILE A 271 -15.89 8.85 -12.72
CA ILE A 271 -16.83 7.78 -13.13
C ILE A 271 -17.04 6.75 -12.01
N VAL A 272 -15.95 6.38 -11.35
CA VAL A 272 -15.93 5.31 -10.35
C VAL A 272 -16.29 5.79 -8.95
N ASN A 273 -16.15 7.10 -8.70
CA ASN A 273 -16.42 7.73 -7.42
C ASN A 273 -17.49 8.82 -7.59
N PRO A 274 -18.75 8.46 -7.92
CA PRO A 274 -19.81 9.43 -8.23
C PRO A 274 -20.25 10.28 -7.03
N HIS A 275 -19.84 9.92 -5.82
CA HIS A 275 -20.08 10.70 -4.60
C HIS A 275 -19.06 11.83 -4.38
N ALA A 276 -17.95 11.82 -5.11
CA ALA A 276 -16.90 12.82 -4.99
C ALA A 276 -17.11 13.97 -5.96
N LYS A 277 -16.83 15.20 -5.50
CA LYS A 277 -16.65 16.36 -6.37
C LYS A 277 -15.16 16.58 -6.59
N ILE A 278 -14.77 16.78 -7.84
CA ILE A 278 -13.36 16.98 -8.23
C ILE A 278 -13.26 18.26 -9.05
N ILE A 279 -12.50 19.24 -8.55
CA ILE A 279 -12.16 20.46 -9.27
C ILE A 279 -10.69 20.37 -9.68
N PHE A 280 -10.41 20.48 -10.97
CA PHE A 280 -9.08 20.43 -11.52
C PHE A 280 -8.72 21.74 -12.23
N VAL A 281 -7.61 22.35 -11.81
CA VAL A 281 -7.04 23.52 -12.47
C VAL A 281 -5.75 23.09 -13.17
N ASN A 282 -5.74 23.18 -14.49
CA ASN A 282 -4.57 22.82 -15.29
C ASN A 282 -3.50 23.94 -15.27
N PRO A 283 -2.29 23.70 -15.80
CA PRO A 283 -1.24 24.71 -15.89
C PRO A 283 -1.63 25.97 -16.68
N ASP A 284 -2.55 25.85 -17.62
CA ASP A 284 -3.10 26.96 -18.43
C ASP A 284 -4.24 27.71 -17.71
N LYS A 285 -4.49 27.40 -16.43
CA LYS A 285 -5.54 27.97 -15.58
C LYS A 285 -6.99 27.68 -16.05
N LYS A 286 -7.18 26.73 -16.96
CA LYS A 286 -8.51 26.17 -17.28
C LYS A 286 -9.00 25.35 -16.08
N ILE A 287 -10.27 25.57 -15.72
CA ILE A 287 -10.94 24.88 -14.62
C ILE A 287 -11.85 23.81 -15.20
N PHE A 288 -11.68 22.57 -14.73
CA PHE A 288 -12.54 21.44 -15.03
C PHE A 288 -13.23 21.01 -13.73
N THR A 289 -14.56 21.01 -13.73
CA THR A 289 -15.34 20.62 -12.56
C THR A 289 -16.09 19.33 -12.87
N PHE A 290 -15.94 18.34 -12.00
CA PHE A 290 -16.70 17.11 -11.98
C PHE A 290 -17.55 17.11 -10.70
N ASP A 291 -18.83 17.45 -10.81
CA ASP A 291 -19.73 17.50 -9.65
C ASP A 291 -20.10 16.10 -9.14
N ARG A 292 -20.67 15.99 -7.93
CA ARG A 292 -21.13 14.69 -7.43
C ARG A 292 -22.47 14.30 -8.09
N ALA A 293 -22.58 13.07 -8.57
CA ALA A 293 -23.85 12.51 -9.03
C ALA A 293 -24.71 11.95 -7.87
N ILE A 294 -24.10 11.63 -6.73
CA ILE A 294 -24.81 11.12 -5.54
C ILE A 294 -24.33 11.80 -4.26
N THR A 295 -25.22 11.85 -3.27
CA THR A 295 -24.92 12.35 -1.91
C THR A 295 -24.81 11.23 -0.87
N LYS A 296 -24.92 9.97 -1.30
CA LYS A 296 -24.78 8.80 -0.43
C LYS A 296 -23.37 8.25 -0.50
N LEU A 297 -22.70 8.15 0.64
CA LEU A 297 -21.39 7.52 0.72
C LEU A 297 -21.44 6.02 0.45
N PRO A 298 -20.38 5.45 -0.17
CA PRO A 298 -20.23 4.01 -0.26
C PRO A 298 -20.06 3.42 1.14
N LYS A 299 -20.54 2.18 1.32
CA LYS A 299 -20.25 1.43 2.55
C LYS A 299 -18.75 1.16 2.61
N LEU A 300 -18.13 1.31 3.78
CA LEU A 300 -16.73 0.92 3.98
C LEU A 300 -16.64 -0.56 4.35
N PRO A 301 -15.52 -1.22 4.03
CA PRO A 301 -15.26 -2.57 4.53
C PRO A 301 -15.10 -2.54 6.05
N THR A 302 -16.01 -3.19 6.75
CA THR A 302 -16.06 -3.19 8.23
C THR A 302 -14.88 -3.97 8.82
N GLU A 303 -14.60 -5.14 8.26
CA GLU A 303 -13.54 -6.06 8.70
C GLU A 303 -12.54 -6.34 7.58
N GLY A 304 -11.31 -6.66 7.98
CA GLY A 304 -10.29 -7.15 7.05
C GLY A 304 -10.68 -8.50 6.47
N VAL A 305 -10.36 -8.72 5.20
CA VAL A 305 -10.45 -10.03 4.58
C VAL A 305 -9.47 -10.97 5.29
N LYS A 306 -10.00 -11.93 6.04
CA LYS A 306 -9.23 -13.08 6.51
C LYS A 306 -8.84 -13.93 5.32
N PRO A 307 -7.58 -14.40 5.24
CA PRO A 307 -7.12 -15.16 4.11
C PRO A 307 -7.91 -16.46 3.97
N HIS A 308 -8.26 -16.79 2.73
CA HIS A 308 -8.99 -18.00 2.43
C HIS A 308 -8.04 -19.20 2.32
N PRO A 309 -8.33 -20.35 2.95
CA PRO A 309 -7.42 -21.49 3.04
C PRO A 309 -6.91 -22.04 1.69
N HIS A 310 -7.71 -21.99 0.62
CA HIS A 310 -7.31 -22.52 -0.69
C HIS A 310 -6.15 -21.80 -1.37
N GLY A 311 -5.72 -20.62 -0.90
CA GLY A 311 -4.58 -19.95 -1.52
C GLY A 311 -3.63 -19.26 -0.56
N VAL A 312 -3.55 -19.77 0.67
CA VAL A 312 -2.46 -19.41 1.56
C VAL A 312 -1.19 -20.19 1.21
N GLU A 313 -0.05 -19.52 1.37
CA GLU A 313 1.27 -20.10 1.18
C GLU A 313 1.92 -20.46 2.53
N LEU A 314 2.96 -21.29 2.48
CA LEU A 314 3.69 -21.75 3.67
C LEU A 314 4.17 -20.60 4.55
N GLY A 315 4.78 -19.57 3.94
CA GLY A 315 5.27 -18.41 4.68
C GLY A 315 4.15 -17.61 5.36
N GLN A 316 2.98 -17.55 4.74
CA GLN A 316 1.81 -16.87 5.32
C GLN A 316 1.24 -17.66 6.50
N VAL A 317 1.05 -18.97 6.34
CA VAL A 317 0.57 -19.85 7.43
C VAL A 317 1.51 -19.76 8.62
N MET A 318 2.82 -19.93 8.41
CA MET A 318 3.82 -19.85 9.49
C MET A 318 3.79 -18.49 10.21
N ARG A 319 3.75 -17.39 9.45
CA ARG A 319 3.68 -16.04 10.03
C ARG A 319 2.40 -15.84 10.84
N MET A 320 1.26 -16.28 10.32
CA MET A 320 -0.03 -16.18 11.03
C MET A 320 -0.01 -17.04 12.30
N SER A 321 0.48 -18.27 12.21
CA SER A 321 0.58 -19.18 13.34
C SER A 321 1.47 -18.64 14.47
N GLN A 322 2.58 -17.96 14.14
CA GLN A 322 3.47 -17.32 15.12
C GLN A 322 2.85 -16.08 15.79
N HIS A 323 2.06 -15.29 15.04
CA HIS A 323 1.44 -14.06 15.56
C HIS A 323 0.02 -14.27 16.10
N SER A 324 -0.52 -15.49 16.01
CA SER A 324 -1.86 -15.77 16.50
C SER A 324 -1.91 -15.66 18.02
N THR A 325 -3.02 -15.15 18.55
CA THR A 325 -3.31 -15.11 19.99
C THR A 325 -3.94 -16.42 20.49
N GLU A 326 -4.31 -17.32 19.57
CA GLU A 326 -5.00 -18.56 19.91
C GLU A 326 -4.04 -19.63 20.46
N HIS A 327 -4.54 -20.44 21.40
CA HIS A 327 -3.80 -21.55 22.02
C HIS A 327 -4.17 -22.92 21.45
N GLN A 328 -5.08 -22.97 20.48
CA GLN A 328 -5.54 -24.21 19.86
C GLN A 328 -5.63 -24.03 18.35
N ILE A 329 -5.07 -24.96 17.58
CA ILE A 329 -5.09 -24.91 16.12
C ILE A 329 -6.52 -24.90 15.56
N ALA A 330 -7.47 -25.57 16.22
CA ALA A 330 -8.87 -25.54 15.81
C ALA A 330 -9.50 -24.13 15.94
N LYS A 331 -9.11 -23.36 16.95
CA LYS A 331 -9.55 -21.97 17.12
C LYS A 331 -8.84 -21.03 16.14
N PHE A 332 -7.54 -21.23 15.95
CA PHE A 332 -6.76 -20.53 14.92
C PHE A 332 -7.39 -20.68 13.53
N LEU A 333 -7.72 -21.91 13.12
CA LEU A 333 -8.37 -22.16 11.82
C LEU A 333 -9.75 -21.52 11.71
N ARG A 334 -10.48 -21.35 12.81
CA ARG A 334 -11.80 -20.69 12.82
C ARG A 334 -11.70 -19.17 12.79
N ASN A 335 -10.76 -18.62 13.56
CA ASN A 335 -10.69 -17.19 13.84
C ASN A 335 -9.79 -16.44 12.86
N ASP A 336 -8.74 -17.07 12.33
CA ASP A 336 -7.74 -16.37 11.50
C ASP A 336 -7.94 -16.63 10.00
N PHE A 337 -8.74 -17.62 9.62
CA PHE A 337 -9.09 -17.93 8.23
C PHE A 337 -10.55 -17.64 7.92
N SER A 338 -10.84 -17.28 6.66
CA SER A 338 -12.22 -17.13 6.21
C SER A 338 -12.87 -18.48 5.89
N SER A 339 -14.20 -18.54 6.07
CA SER A 339 -15.06 -19.66 5.64
C SER A 339 -14.79 -21.04 6.26
N MET A 340 -14.12 -21.09 7.42
CA MET A 340 -13.81 -22.33 8.12
C MET A 340 -14.90 -22.68 9.16
N GLY A 341 -15.76 -23.63 8.80
CA GLY A 341 -16.75 -24.21 9.72
C GLY A 341 -16.20 -25.38 10.54
N THR A 342 -16.92 -25.82 11.56
CA THR A 342 -16.52 -26.94 12.44
C THR A 342 -16.23 -28.22 11.66
N LYS A 343 -17.06 -28.55 10.65
CA LYS A 343 -16.88 -29.72 9.79
C LYS A 343 -15.57 -29.63 8.99
N SER A 344 -15.36 -28.51 8.28
CA SER A 344 -14.16 -28.29 7.48
C SER A 344 -12.89 -28.29 8.32
N ILE A 345 -12.94 -27.73 9.54
CA ILE A 345 -11.81 -27.74 10.49
C ILE A 345 -11.45 -29.19 10.87
N ASN A 346 -12.44 -29.99 11.26
CA ASN A 346 -12.20 -31.38 11.64
C ASN A 346 -11.65 -32.21 10.46
N ASP A 347 -12.16 -32.00 9.25
CA ASP A 347 -11.68 -32.67 8.04
C ASP A 347 -10.23 -32.28 7.72
N VAL A 348 -9.88 -30.99 7.83
CA VAL A 348 -8.52 -30.51 7.62
C VAL A 348 -7.56 -31.11 8.64
N LEU A 349 -7.90 -31.07 9.93
CA LEU A 349 -7.05 -31.60 11.01
C LEU A 349 -6.84 -33.12 10.88
N ARG A 350 -7.88 -33.86 10.48
CA ARG A 350 -7.79 -35.29 10.23
C ARG A 350 -6.85 -35.62 9.08
N LYS A 351 -6.91 -34.84 7.98
CA LYS A 351 -6.05 -35.04 6.81
C LYS A 351 -4.61 -34.61 7.06
N SER A 352 -4.40 -33.52 7.80
CA SER A 352 -3.06 -33.04 8.15
C SER A 352 -2.41 -33.83 9.30
N ARG A 353 -3.19 -34.69 9.99
CA ARG A 353 -2.76 -35.48 11.17
C ARG A 353 -2.28 -34.61 12.32
N ILE A 354 -2.87 -33.42 12.48
CA ILE A 354 -2.55 -32.49 13.57
C ILE A 354 -3.65 -32.57 14.63
N SER A 355 -3.25 -32.70 15.90
CA SER A 355 -4.20 -32.68 17.01
C SER A 355 -4.82 -31.29 17.19
N ASN A 356 -6.11 -31.23 17.54
CA ASN A 356 -6.86 -29.99 17.74
C ASN A 356 -6.35 -29.12 18.90
N ILE A 357 -5.59 -29.71 19.83
CA ILE A 357 -5.03 -29.05 21.02
C ILE A 357 -3.65 -28.42 20.74
N VAL A 358 -3.01 -28.77 19.61
CA VAL A 358 -1.70 -28.22 19.25
C VAL A 358 -1.77 -26.70 19.18
N ARG A 359 -0.78 -26.04 19.78
CA ARG A 359 -0.69 -24.58 19.73
C ARG A 359 -0.21 -24.15 18.34
N PRO A 360 -0.84 -23.13 17.72
CA PRO A 360 -0.43 -22.64 16.41
C PRO A 360 1.06 -22.28 16.34
N GLN A 361 1.61 -21.67 17.40
CA GLN A 361 2.98 -21.18 17.47
C GLN A 361 4.03 -22.32 17.41
N ASP A 362 3.62 -23.55 17.78
CA ASP A 362 4.49 -24.73 17.83
C ASP A 362 4.49 -25.52 16.52
N ILE A 363 3.71 -25.11 15.51
CA ILE A 363 3.59 -25.83 14.23
C ILE A 363 4.94 -25.85 13.50
N THR A 364 5.36 -27.05 13.11
CA THR A 364 6.56 -27.26 12.31
C THR A 364 6.31 -26.96 10.83
N ARG A 365 7.39 -26.75 10.06
CA ARG A 365 7.30 -26.55 8.60
C ARG A 365 6.66 -27.75 7.87
N VAL A 366 6.84 -28.96 8.40
CA VAL A 366 6.27 -30.20 7.83
C VAL A 366 4.76 -30.23 8.05
N GLU A 367 4.31 -29.94 9.27
CA GLU A 367 2.89 -29.86 9.61
C GLU A 367 2.19 -28.72 8.86
N ALA A 368 2.83 -27.56 8.70
CA ALA A 368 2.28 -26.45 7.92
C ALA A 368 2.13 -26.81 6.43
N LYS A 369 3.05 -27.59 5.84
CA LYS A 369 2.89 -28.13 4.48
C LYS A 369 1.70 -29.10 4.40
N ALA A 370 1.59 -30.03 5.36
CA ALA A 370 0.47 -30.97 5.44
C ALA A 370 -0.88 -30.25 5.59
N LEU A 371 -0.92 -29.14 6.34
CA LEU A 371 -2.09 -28.27 6.46
C LEU A 371 -2.51 -27.66 5.12
N ILE A 372 -1.55 -27.18 4.32
CA ILE A 372 -1.80 -26.58 3.00
C ILE A 372 -2.32 -27.61 2.00
N GLU A 373 -1.77 -28.82 2.01
CA GLU A 373 -2.29 -29.93 1.19
C GLU A 373 -3.71 -30.33 1.63
N ALA A 374 -3.96 -30.35 2.94
CA ALA A 374 -5.28 -30.59 3.49
C ALA A 374 -6.30 -29.51 3.10
N PHE A 375 -5.89 -28.24 3.00
CA PHE A 375 -6.74 -27.17 2.48
C PHE A 375 -7.14 -27.41 1.03
N LYS A 376 -6.21 -27.79 0.16
CA LYS A 376 -6.50 -28.03 -1.27
C LYS A 376 -7.47 -29.19 -1.50
N THR A 377 -7.39 -30.23 -0.69
CA THR A 377 -8.23 -31.43 -0.84
C THR A 377 -9.58 -31.35 -0.13
N THR A 378 -9.81 -30.34 0.72
CA THR A 378 -11.04 -30.23 1.52
C THR A 378 -11.98 -29.22 0.89
N THR A 379 -13.27 -29.57 0.82
CA THR A 379 -14.30 -28.66 0.32
C THR A 379 -14.57 -27.56 1.35
N ILE A 380 -14.03 -26.37 1.09
CA ILE A 380 -14.22 -25.17 1.91
C ILE A 380 -15.17 -24.23 1.17
N ARG A 381 -16.08 -23.58 1.90
CA ARG A 381 -17.05 -22.66 1.30
C ARG A 381 -16.34 -21.40 0.79
N THR A 382 -16.82 -20.83 -0.31
CA THR A 382 -16.35 -19.52 -0.76
C THR A 382 -16.69 -18.43 0.26
N PRO A 383 -15.86 -17.38 0.42
CA PRO A 383 -16.13 -16.23 1.27
C PRO A 383 -17.48 -15.57 0.97
N THR A 384 -18.13 -15.06 2.02
CA THR A 384 -19.37 -14.30 1.90
C THR A 384 -19.13 -12.93 1.26
N SER A 385 -20.12 -12.44 0.52
CA SER A 385 -20.06 -11.21 -0.28
C SER A 385 -19.97 -9.92 0.53
N GLY A 386 -20.17 -9.96 1.85
CA GLY A 386 -20.16 -8.77 2.71
C GLY A 386 -18.78 -8.13 2.93
N ILE A 387 -17.70 -8.77 2.48
CA ILE A 387 -16.33 -8.30 2.72
C ILE A 387 -15.85 -7.34 1.62
N LEU A 388 -16.36 -7.51 0.39
CA LEU A 388 -16.02 -6.64 -0.74
C LEU A 388 -17.05 -5.53 -0.88
N VAL A 389 -16.58 -4.33 -1.23
CA VAL A 389 -17.43 -3.18 -1.49
C VAL A 389 -17.48 -2.89 -3.00
N PRO A 390 -18.43 -3.49 -3.74
CA PRO A 390 -18.64 -3.13 -5.14
C PRO A 390 -19.05 -1.66 -5.28
N ILE A 391 -18.90 -1.11 -6.48
CA ILE A 391 -19.48 0.20 -6.85
C ILE A 391 -20.98 0.02 -7.02
N GLY A 392 -21.39 -1.04 -7.70
CA GLY A 392 -22.78 -1.39 -7.93
C GLY A 392 -23.31 -0.86 -9.28
N PRO A 393 -24.23 -1.59 -9.92
CA PRO A 393 -24.66 -1.29 -11.29
C PRO A 393 -25.23 0.11 -11.50
N LYS A 394 -26.05 0.57 -10.55
CA LYS A 394 -26.69 1.88 -10.63
C LYS A 394 -25.66 3.01 -10.58
N LEU A 395 -24.66 2.89 -9.72
CA LEU A 395 -23.62 3.91 -9.55
C LEU A 395 -22.70 3.97 -10.77
N ILE A 396 -22.33 2.82 -11.35
CA ILE A 396 -21.56 2.76 -12.60
C ILE A 396 -22.31 3.50 -13.72
N LYS A 397 -23.61 3.24 -13.88
CA LYS A 397 -24.42 3.92 -14.90
C LYS A 397 -24.49 5.44 -14.67
N MET A 398 -24.63 5.87 -13.42
CA MET A 398 -24.67 7.31 -13.08
C MET A 398 -23.34 8.01 -13.34
N GLY A 399 -22.21 7.41 -12.92
CA GLY A 399 -20.89 7.96 -13.17
C GLY A 399 -20.55 8.05 -14.66
N LEU A 400 -20.92 7.02 -15.44
CA LEU A 400 -20.79 7.06 -16.91
C LEU A 400 -21.66 8.16 -17.52
N LYS A 401 -22.90 8.34 -17.06
CA LYS A 401 -23.79 9.39 -17.56
C LYS A 401 -23.23 10.78 -17.30
N GLN A 402 -22.79 11.05 -16.06
CA GLN A 402 -22.25 12.34 -15.66
C GLN A 402 -21.02 12.74 -16.47
N VAL A 403 -20.09 11.80 -16.68
CA VAL A 403 -18.79 12.11 -17.26
C VAL A 403 -18.79 12.05 -18.79
N LEU A 404 -19.67 11.25 -19.38
CA LEU A 404 -19.82 11.11 -20.83
C LEU A 404 -21.00 11.91 -21.38
N GLU A 405 -21.64 12.77 -20.59
CA GLU A 405 -22.76 13.62 -21.04
C GLU A 405 -22.39 14.45 -22.27
N GLU A 406 -21.15 14.90 -22.35
CA GLU A 406 -20.56 15.60 -23.51
C GLU A 406 -20.71 14.82 -24.83
N TYR A 407 -20.58 13.49 -24.78
CA TYR A 407 -20.67 12.62 -25.96
C TYR A 407 -22.09 12.17 -26.27
N ARG A 408 -23.08 12.48 -25.41
CA ARG A 408 -24.48 12.03 -25.49
C ARG A 408 -24.65 10.59 -26.03
N PRO A 409 -24.14 9.56 -25.35
CA PRO A 409 -24.30 8.18 -25.79
C PRO A 409 -25.76 7.75 -25.91
N ASP A 410 -26.10 7.04 -27.00
CA ASP A 410 -27.47 6.57 -27.26
C ASP A 410 -27.89 5.44 -26.32
N PHE A 411 -26.93 4.60 -25.90
CA PHE A 411 -27.21 3.40 -25.12
C PHE A 411 -26.24 3.23 -23.96
N TYR A 412 -26.81 3.05 -22.77
CA TYR A 412 -26.09 2.64 -21.56
C TYR A 412 -26.54 1.23 -21.18
N SER A 413 -25.63 0.26 -21.26
CA SER A 413 -25.94 -1.09 -20.80
C SER A 413 -26.26 -1.07 -19.30
N LEU A 414 -27.10 -1.99 -18.85
CA LEU A 414 -27.23 -2.26 -17.41
C LEU A 414 -25.90 -2.87 -16.95
N PRO A 415 -25.13 -2.20 -16.07
CA PRO A 415 -23.87 -2.78 -15.63
C PRO A 415 -24.13 -4.04 -14.81
N ILE A 416 -23.23 -5.01 -14.88
CA ILE A 416 -23.39 -6.31 -14.22
C ILE A 416 -22.31 -6.43 -13.14
N SER A 417 -22.72 -6.81 -11.94
CA SER A 417 -21.82 -7.17 -10.84
C SER A 417 -21.91 -8.68 -10.62
N ARG A 418 -20.80 -9.40 -10.80
CA ARG A 418 -20.75 -10.86 -10.62
C ARG A 418 -20.72 -11.23 -9.13
N THR A 419 -21.01 -12.49 -8.83
CA THR A 419 -20.78 -13.04 -7.48
C THR A 419 -19.28 -13.10 -7.17
N PRO A 420 -18.85 -12.85 -5.91
CA PRO A 420 -17.45 -12.95 -5.53
C PRO A 420 -16.83 -14.32 -5.84
N SER A 421 -15.57 -14.32 -6.24
CA SER A 421 -14.74 -15.51 -6.47
C SER A 421 -13.44 -15.40 -5.68
N VAL A 422 -12.66 -16.48 -5.55
CA VAL A 422 -11.39 -16.49 -4.80
C VAL A 422 -10.24 -16.83 -5.72
N PHE A 423 -9.15 -16.08 -5.63
CA PHE A 423 -7.88 -16.38 -6.27
C PHE A 423 -6.75 -16.23 -5.25
N SER A 424 -5.88 -17.23 -5.12
CA SER A 424 -4.75 -17.22 -4.17
C SER A 424 -5.12 -16.71 -2.78
N GLY A 425 -6.23 -17.22 -2.23
CA GLY A 425 -6.68 -16.89 -0.87
C GLY A 425 -7.37 -15.53 -0.74
N THR A 426 -7.42 -14.75 -1.82
CA THR A 426 -7.99 -13.40 -1.85
C THR A 426 -9.32 -13.41 -2.61
N PRO A 427 -10.42 -12.97 -1.99
CA PRO A 427 -11.69 -12.79 -2.67
C PRO A 427 -11.63 -11.57 -3.60
N PHE A 428 -12.26 -11.68 -4.76
CA PHE A 428 -12.41 -10.59 -5.71
C PHE A 428 -13.79 -10.66 -6.38
N LEU A 429 -14.21 -9.53 -6.95
CA LEU A 429 -15.47 -9.39 -7.68
C LEU A 429 -15.21 -8.55 -8.93
N VAL A 430 -15.92 -8.86 -10.01
CA VAL A 430 -15.81 -8.16 -11.30
C VAL A 430 -17.12 -7.46 -11.62
N GLU A 431 -17.02 -6.19 -12.00
CA GLU A 431 -18.13 -5.37 -12.49
C GLU A 431 -17.82 -4.90 -13.91
N VAL A 432 -18.82 -4.94 -14.78
CA VAL A 432 -18.67 -4.53 -16.19
C VAL A 432 -19.80 -3.59 -16.57
N GLY A 433 -19.47 -2.48 -17.22
CA GLY A 433 -20.41 -1.56 -17.84
C GLY A 433 -19.96 -1.22 -19.26
N MET A 434 -20.93 -1.07 -20.16
CA MET A 434 -20.69 -0.75 -21.57
C MET A 434 -21.57 0.41 -22.01
N VAL A 435 -21.01 1.27 -22.86
CA VAL A 435 -21.68 2.44 -23.42
C VAL A 435 -21.50 2.41 -24.93
N TYR A 436 -22.55 2.71 -25.68
CA TYR A 436 -22.56 2.63 -27.14
C TYR A 436 -23.40 3.76 -27.76
N GLY A 437 -23.04 4.18 -28.97
CA GLY A 437 -23.76 5.17 -29.77
C GLY A 437 -23.45 6.63 -29.43
N GLY A 438 -24.29 7.54 -29.91
CA GLY A 438 -24.17 8.97 -29.72
C GLY A 438 -23.06 9.59 -30.58
N ASN A 439 -22.40 10.59 -30.00
CA ASN A 439 -21.24 11.27 -30.60
C ASN A 439 -19.91 10.61 -30.22
N LEU A 440 -19.93 9.32 -29.88
CA LEU A 440 -18.70 8.57 -29.68
C LEU A 440 -17.94 8.45 -31.03
N PRO A 441 -16.60 8.52 -31.02
CA PRO A 441 -15.82 8.47 -32.25
C PRO A 441 -16.02 7.12 -32.97
N LYS A 442 -16.53 7.16 -34.21
CA LYS A 442 -16.90 5.96 -34.99
C LYS A 442 -15.69 5.21 -35.54
N ASP A 443 -14.61 5.94 -35.86
CA ASP A 443 -13.43 5.38 -36.55
C ASP A 443 -12.29 4.99 -35.59
N HIS A 444 -12.52 5.08 -34.28
CA HIS A 444 -11.54 4.69 -33.28
C HIS A 444 -11.82 3.29 -32.72
N PRO A 445 -10.77 2.54 -32.33
CA PRO A 445 -10.96 1.28 -31.63
C PRO A 445 -11.72 1.49 -30.31
N VAL A 446 -12.38 0.44 -29.84
CA VAL A 446 -13.14 0.44 -28.58
C VAL A 446 -12.27 0.97 -27.43
N GLN A 447 -12.73 2.04 -26.79
CA GLN A 447 -12.03 2.59 -25.63
C GLN A 447 -12.32 1.74 -24.39
N MET A 448 -11.28 1.12 -23.85
CA MET A 448 -11.36 0.34 -22.61
C MET A 448 -10.94 1.16 -21.40
N LEU A 449 -11.88 1.36 -20.46
CA LEU A 449 -11.60 1.91 -19.14
C LEU A 449 -11.41 0.76 -18.15
N ARG A 450 -10.23 0.70 -17.53
CA ARG A 450 -9.86 -0.38 -16.61
C ARG A 450 -9.75 0.15 -15.19
N PHE A 451 -10.25 -0.61 -14.24
CA PHE A 451 -10.28 -0.21 -12.84
C PHE A 451 -9.88 -1.37 -11.93
N ALA A 452 -9.20 -1.06 -10.83
CA ALA A 452 -8.91 -2.00 -9.75
C ALA A 452 -9.16 -1.30 -8.41
N ASN A 453 -9.97 -1.87 -7.52
CA ASN A 453 -10.31 -1.28 -6.21
C ASN A 453 -10.67 0.22 -6.27
N ARG A 454 -11.49 0.60 -7.26
CA ARG A 454 -11.91 1.98 -7.53
C ARG A 454 -10.82 2.96 -7.99
N VAL A 455 -9.67 2.43 -8.41
CA VAL A 455 -8.54 3.19 -8.98
C VAL A 455 -8.46 2.94 -10.49
N PRO A 456 -8.42 3.99 -11.33
CA PRO A 456 -8.21 3.84 -12.76
C PRO A 456 -6.81 3.32 -13.12
N LEU A 457 -6.74 2.41 -14.10
CA LEU A 457 -5.52 1.85 -14.64
C LEU A 457 -5.23 2.43 -16.03
N LEU A 458 -4.39 3.45 -16.11
CA LEU A 458 -4.05 4.11 -17.38
C LEU A 458 -2.94 3.43 -18.17
N TYR A 459 -1.98 2.79 -17.49
CA TYR A 459 -0.78 2.26 -18.12
C TYR A 459 -0.82 0.74 -18.34
N GLN A 460 0.10 0.25 -19.18
CA GLN A 460 0.34 -1.17 -19.44
C GLN A 460 -0.93 -1.95 -19.85
N ALA A 461 -1.73 -1.38 -20.76
CA ALA A 461 -2.96 -2.02 -21.23
C ALA A 461 -2.70 -3.39 -21.87
N GLY A 462 -1.65 -3.55 -22.69
CA GLY A 462 -1.37 -4.80 -23.41
C GLY A 462 -1.05 -6.01 -22.51
N GLY A 463 -0.50 -5.79 -21.31
CA GLY A 463 -0.20 -6.86 -20.35
C GLY A 463 -1.37 -7.18 -19.42
N CYS A 464 -2.44 -6.38 -19.43
CA CYS A 464 -3.51 -6.48 -18.45
C CYS A 464 -4.46 -7.63 -18.76
N ALA A 465 -4.79 -8.42 -17.73
CA ALA A 465 -5.75 -9.52 -17.84
C ALA A 465 -7.13 -9.04 -18.33
N ILE A 466 -7.56 -7.83 -17.95
CA ILE A 466 -8.84 -7.25 -18.41
C ILE A 466 -8.81 -7.03 -19.93
N THR A 467 -7.74 -6.43 -20.44
CA THR A 467 -7.57 -6.18 -21.88
C THR A 467 -7.56 -7.50 -22.66
N LYS A 468 -6.79 -8.48 -22.19
CA LYS A 468 -6.72 -9.80 -22.83
C LYS A 468 -8.06 -10.51 -22.85
N ALA A 469 -8.85 -10.41 -21.77
CA ALA A 469 -10.18 -11.01 -21.69
C ALA A 469 -11.22 -10.34 -22.60
N VAL A 470 -11.03 -9.08 -22.98
CA VAL A 470 -11.90 -8.39 -23.95
C VAL A 470 -11.47 -8.69 -25.40
N GLN A 471 -10.18 -8.97 -25.61
CA GLN A 471 -9.62 -9.30 -26.92
C GLN A 471 -9.79 -10.78 -27.32
N SER A 472 -9.88 -11.67 -26.34
CA SER A 472 -10.18 -13.11 -26.52
C SER A 472 -11.66 -13.32 -26.80
#